data_AF-A0A2E2B6L0-F1
#
_entry.id   AF-A0A2E2B6L0-F1
#
_cell.length_a   1.000
_cell.length_b   1.000
_cell.length_c   1.000
_cell.angle_alpha   90.00
_cell.angle_beta   90.00
_cell.angle_gamma   90.00
#
_symmetry.space_group_name_H-M   'P 1'
#
loop_
_entity.id
_entity.type
_entity.pdbx_description
1 polymer ?
#
loop_
_entity_poly.entity_id
_entity_poly.type
_entity_poly.pdbx_seq_one_letter_code
_entity_poly.pdbx_strand_id
1 'polypeptide(L)' 'MAIRIKARPGESAQQLMRRFKKLCEKEGLTKDVKRRAYYEKPSERKQRAVRKAAKRVETGGRPTKRR' A
#
# COMPACT_ATOMS: atom_id res chain seq x y z
N MET A 1 3.57 -3.99 -10.19
CA MET A 1 3.55 -5.34 -9.62
C MET A 1 2.14 -5.88 -9.78
N ALA A 2 1.98 -7.13 -10.22
CA ALA A 2 0.65 -7.74 -10.37
C ALA A 2 0.32 -8.51 -9.09
N ILE A 3 -0.75 -8.11 -8.38
CA ILE A 3 -1.25 -8.84 -7.22
C ILE A 3 -1.90 -10.12 -7.72
N ARG A 4 -1.23 -11.26 -7.52
CA ARG A 4 -1.74 -12.60 -7.88
C ARG A 4 -2.14 -13.35 -6.63
N ILE A 5 -3.37 -13.85 -6.61
CA ILE A 5 -3.91 -14.69 -5.55
C ILE A 5 -4.49 -15.94 -6.17
N LYS A 6 -4.09 -17.09 -5.64
CA LYS A 6 -4.66 -18.40 -5.94
C LYS A 6 -5.46 -18.87 -4.74
N ALA A 7 -6.61 -19.47 -5.01
CA ALA A 7 -7.41 -20.15 -3.99
C ALA A 7 -6.62 -21.35 -3.46
N ARG A 8 -6.67 -21.56 -2.13
CA ARG A 8 -6.11 -22.75 -1.50
C ARG A 8 -7.22 -23.78 -1.25
N PRO A 9 -6.93 -25.09 -1.29
CA PRO A 9 -7.90 -26.11 -0.92
C PRO A 9 -8.31 -25.91 0.56
N GLY A 10 -9.62 -25.83 0.80
CA GLY A 10 -10.20 -25.59 2.14
C GLY A 10 -10.38 -24.12 2.55
N GLU A 11 -10.07 -23.14 1.69
CA GLU A 11 -10.38 -21.73 1.98
C GLU A 11 -11.82 -21.36 1.60
N SER A 12 -12.50 -20.62 2.48
CA SER A 12 -13.77 -19.98 2.14
C SER A 12 -13.56 -18.72 1.29
N ALA A 13 -14.58 -18.35 0.49
CA ALA A 13 -14.54 -17.14 -0.33
C ALA A 13 -14.23 -15.87 0.50
N GLN A 14 -14.69 -15.80 1.75
CA GLN A 14 -14.39 -14.69 2.65
C GLN A 14 -12.90 -14.64 3.07
N GLN A 15 -12.26 -15.78 3.32
CA GLN A 15 -10.83 -15.82 3.65
C GLN A 15 -9.97 -15.35 2.47
N LEU A 16 -10.35 -15.74 1.24
CA LEU A 16 -9.71 -15.28 0.02
C LEU A 16 -9.79 -13.75 -0.11
N MET A 17 -10.98 -13.18 0.09
CA MET A 17 -11.18 -11.72 0.06
C MET A 17 -10.38 -10.98 1.14
N ARG A 18 -10.27 -11.54 2.35
CA ARG A 18 -9.44 -10.94 3.42
C ARG A 18 -7.95 -10.93 3.03
N ARG A 19 -7.45 -12.02 2.42
CA ARG A 19 -6.07 -12.08 1.90
C ARG A 19 -5.84 -11.08 0.78
N PHE A 20 -6.82 -10.92 -0.12
CA PHE A 20 -6.77 -9.92 -1.19
C PHE A 20 -6.66 -8.50 -0.65
N LYS A 21 -7.54 -8.11 0.28
CA LYS A 21 -7.49 -6.79 0.91
C LYS A 21 -6.13 -6.54 1.57
N LYS A 22 -5.60 -7.51 2.35
CA LYS A 22 -4.28 -7.39 2.98
C LYS A 22 -3.14 -7.22 1.97
N LEU A 23 -3.19 -7.91 0.82
CA LEU A 23 -2.17 -7.76 -0.22
C LEU A 23 -2.25 -6.40 -0.93
N CYS A 24 -3.45 -5.92 -1.24
CA CYS A 24 -3.67 -4.58 -1.79
C CYS A 24 -3.18 -3.47 -0.85
N GLU A 25 -3.39 -3.62 0.46
CA GLU A 25 -2.90 -2.69 1.48
C GLU A 25 -1.38 -2.72 1.61
N LYS A 26 -0.78 -3.93 1.57
CA LYS A 26 0.68 -4.11 1.65
C LYS A 26 1.41 -3.51 0.44
N GLU A 27 0.88 -3.72 -0.76
CA GLU A 27 1.42 -3.10 -1.97
C GLU A 27 1.15 -1.58 -2.02
N GLY A 28 0.23 -1.08 -1.19
CA GLY A 28 -0.14 0.33 -1.19
C GLY A 28 -0.89 0.76 -2.46
N LEU A 29 -1.49 -0.19 -3.18
CA LEU A 29 -2.16 0.03 -4.47
C LEU A 29 -3.18 1.15 -4.39
N THR A 30 -4.00 1.18 -3.33
CA THR A 30 -5.02 2.22 -3.11
C THR A 30 -4.40 3.61 -2.96
N LYS A 31 -3.22 3.72 -2.34
CA LYS A 31 -2.50 5.00 -2.18
C LYS A 31 -1.90 5.45 -3.51
N ASP A 32 -1.45 4.50 -4.33
CA ASP A 32 -0.89 4.79 -5.65
C ASP A 32 -1.94 5.22 -6.66
N VAL A 33 -3.12 4.58 -6.66
CA VAL A 33 -4.26 4.99 -7.48
C VAL A 33 -4.68 6.42 -7.13
N LYS A 34 -4.87 6.73 -5.84
CA LYS A 34 -5.19 8.11 -5.40
C LYS A 34 -4.11 9.12 -5.79
N ARG A 35 -2.84 8.74 -5.73
CA ARG A 35 -1.72 9.60 -6.12
C ARG A 35 -1.68 9.89 -7.62
N ARG A 36 -2.08 8.93 -8.44
CA ARG A 36 -2.06 9.03 -9.91
C ARG A 36 -3.36 9.55 -10.52
N ALA A 37 -4.42 9.67 -9.72
CA ALA A 37 -5.72 10.16 -10.17
C ALA A 37 -5.69 11.61 -10.68
N TYR A 38 -4.70 12.41 -10.26
CA TYR A 38 -4.54 13.81 -10.66
C TYR A 38 -3.10 14.09 -11.06
N TYR A 39 -2.91 15.07 -11.95
CA TYR A 39 -1.58 15.54 -12.29
C TYR A 39 -0.94 16.20 -11.06
N GLU A 40 0.19 15.65 -10.64
CA GLU A 40 1.03 16.24 -9.61
C GLU A 40 2.25 16.88 -10.28
N LYS A 41 2.43 18.20 -10.08
CA LYS A 41 3.61 18.92 -10.54
C LYS A 41 4.89 18.24 -10.02
N PRO A 42 5.95 18.12 -10.83
CA PRO A 42 7.18 17.42 -10.42
C PRO A 42 7.82 17.97 -9.13
N SER A 43 7.67 19.27 -8.84
CA SER A 43 8.11 19.88 -7.57
C SER A 43 7.39 19.30 -6.35
N GLU A 44 6.05 19.22 -6.41
CA GLU A 44 5.22 18.65 -5.34
C GLU A 44 5.56 17.18 -5.10
N ARG A 45 5.81 16.44 -6.19
CA ARG A 45 6.25 15.03 -6.12
C ARG A 45 7.58 14.90 -5.37
N LYS A 46 8.56 15.78 -5.62
CA LYS A 46 9.86 15.81 -4.93
C LYS A 46 9.69 16.16 -3.44
N GLN A 47 8.94 17.22 -3.13
CA GLN A 47 8.68 17.62 -1.74
C GLN A 47 7.98 16.52 -0.93
N ARG A 48 6.99 15.85 -1.53
CA ARG A 48 6.31 14.71 -0.90
C ARG A 48 7.25 13.54 -0.65
N ALA A 49 8.19 13.25 -1.55
CA ALA A 49 9.17 12.19 -1.37
C ALA A 49 10.07 12.47 -0.15
N VAL A 50 10.56 13.71 -0.01
CA VAL A 50 11.35 14.14 1.15
C VAL A 50 10.55 14.04 2.44
N ARG A 51 9.31 14.55 2.48
CA ARG A 51 8.43 14.42 3.67
C ARG A 51 8.16 12.96 4.05
N LYS A 52 7.95 12.07 3.06
CA LYS A 52 7.77 10.63 3.31
C LYS A 52 9.04 9.98 3.87
N ALA A 53 10.21 10.36 3.39
CA ALA A 53 11.49 9.87 3.89
C ALA A 53 11.73 10.34 5.33
N ALA A 54 11.55 11.63 5.61
CA ALA A 54 11.66 12.19 6.97
C ALA A 54 10.71 11.50 7.96
N LYS A 55 9.44 11.32 7.57
CA LYS A 55 8.45 10.61 8.40
C LYS A 55 8.81 9.15 8.68
N ARG A 56 9.47 8.45 7.73
CA ARG A 56 9.95 7.07 7.94
C ARG A 56 11.08 7.00 8.96
N VAL A 57 11.98 7.99 8.95
CA VAL A 57 13.08 8.10 9.92
C VAL A 57 12.52 8.43 11.31
N GLU A 58 11.61 9.40 11.40
CA GLU A 58 10.97 9.82 12.66
C GLU A 58 10.17 8.69 13.33
N THR A 59 9.48 7.86 12.54
CA THR A 59 8.70 6.73 13.08
C THR A 59 9.55 5.48 13.39
N GLY A 60 10.88 5.55 13.30
CA GLY A 60 11.80 4.51 13.77
C GLY A 60 11.55 3.14 13.14
N GLY A 61 11.09 3.08 11.89
CA GLY A 61 10.81 1.82 11.20
C GLY A 61 9.69 0.96 11.82
N ARG A 62 8.89 1.49 12.78
CA ARG A 62 7.79 0.71 13.36
C ARG A 62 6.75 0.46 12.27
N PRO A 63 6.47 -0.81 11.90
CA PRO A 63 5.39 -1.10 10.96
C PRO A 63 4.10 -0.61 11.61
N THR A 64 3.33 0.23 10.91
CA THR A 64 2.00 0.65 11.33
C THR A 64 1.24 -0.59 11.80
N LYS A 65 0.90 -0.64 13.10
CA LYS A 65 0.36 -1.79 13.83
C LYS A 65 -0.46 -2.71 12.92
N ARG A 66 0.02 -3.93 12.74
CA ARG A 66 -0.73 -5.07 12.21
C ARG A 66 -1.98 -5.24 13.09
N ARG A 67 -3.17 -4.94 12.55
CA ARG A 67 -4.45 -5.47 13.01
C ARG A 67 -5.05 -6.26 11.85
#